data_AF-A0A923TAZ1-F1
#
_entry.id   AF-A0A923TAZ1-F1
#
_cell.length_a   1.000
_cell.length_b   1.000
_cell.length_c   1.000
_cell.angle_alpha   90.00
_cell.angle_beta   90.00
_cell.angle_gamma   90.00
#
_symmetry.space_group_name_H-M   'P 1'
#
loop_
_entity.id
_entity.type
_entity.pdbx_description
1 polymer ?
#
loop_
_entity_poly.entity_id
_entity_poly.type
_entity_poly.pdbx_seq_one_letter_code
_entity_poly.pdbx_strand_id
1 'polypeptide(L)'
;MLSRRTFVRILLNVLVFTAALSPLHAAHAATPTPASAQPPASIFEAQRSTLEVRPLPAAAPSSAHAADSSSPTPPVSRLPEGLYAEFTTPDGAFTVELLYQRAPLTCASFVGRAEGTLAPRPDGKPFFTGLKWYRVVPGFVIQSGDPTKNTGAEDDTDPGHPLPFPDEFVPGLRHDAAGILSMANGGPDDNSSEFFLTLAPVNRLNYLHAVFGRTVRGLEILPHIRQGDALTITIVRIGDAAKAFKADLATFNALAAGKKKYGAAKEPGPDSAFDDPQILLPAEPPRAKAFNFKLANFERATGVKIRARLFAKSPTAADDAAPGQFMRALAKKLGTEKSGAVVAYFADEKDWRIWIGDDLTSTFLGRPAIPTDLGDDGAFHKVKDAFLTAVQTSGDAAFAAQKAAAPADKSPPPAQHLKLETDALLDALIFKLEPK
;
A
#
# COMPACT_ATOMS: atom_id res chain seq x y z
N MET A 1 9.75 -1.55 -46.57
CA MET A 1 9.72 -2.21 -45.25
C MET A 1 9.81 -1.13 -44.17
N LEU A 2 8.64 -0.64 -43.76
CA LEU A 2 8.35 0.13 -42.54
C LEU A 2 6.81 0.31 -42.50
N SER A 3 6.19 0.01 -41.35
CA SER A 3 4.93 0.53 -40.79
C SER A 3 3.59 0.52 -41.56
N ARG A 4 2.53 -0.01 -40.90
CA ARG A 4 1.12 0.49 -40.82
C ARG A 4 0.28 -0.61 -40.15
N ARG A 5 -0.21 -0.50 -38.90
CA ARG A 5 -1.27 0.38 -38.35
C ARG A 5 -2.54 0.47 -39.22
N THR A 6 -3.59 -0.15 -38.67
CA THR A 6 -5.03 0.19 -38.76
C THR A 6 -5.76 -0.15 -40.06
N PHE A 7 -6.56 -1.21 -40.01
CA PHE A 7 -7.59 -1.53 -41.01
C PHE A 7 -8.97 -1.38 -40.37
N VAL A 8 -9.62 -0.24 -40.63
CA VAL A 8 -11.07 -0.07 -40.48
C VAL A 8 -11.66 -0.14 -41.88
N ARG A 9 -12.53 -1.12 -42.10
CA ARG A 9 -13.28 -1.35 -43.33
C ARG A 9 -14.55 -0.48 -43.32
N ILE A 10 -14.63 0.51 -44.21
CA ILE A 10 -15.91 1.04 -44.71
C ILE A 10 -15.83 1.06 -46.23
N LEU A 11 -16.81 0.39 -46.84
CA LEU A 11 -17.06 0.32 -48.27
C LEU A 11 -17.86 1.57 -48.71
N LEU A 12 -17.42 2.30 -49.73
CA LEU A 12 -18.32 2.78 -50.79
C LEU A 12 -17.54 3.25 -52.03
N ASN A 13 -18.00 2.78 -53.19
CA ASN A 13 -17.58 3.14 -54.54
C ASN A 13 -17.91 4.61 -54.86
N VAL A 14 -17.01 5.33 -55.54
CA VAL A 14 -17.27 6.04 -56.82
C VAL A 14 -15.94 6.27 -57.54
N LEU A 15 -15.94 5.92 -58.83
CA LEU A 15 -14.90 6.08 -59.83
C LEU A 15 -14.93 7.51 -60.41
N VAL A 16 -13.76 8.09 -60.69
CA VAL A 16 -13.35 8.82 -61.91
C VAL A 16 -12.37 9.94 -61.59
N PHE A 17 -11.16 9.72 -62.11
CA PHE A 17 -10.02 10.62 -62.22
C PHE A 17 -10.28 11.67 -63.32
N THR A 18 -9.86 12.93 -63.11
CA THR A 18 -9.10 13.68 -64.14
C THR A 18 -8.27 14.76 -63.45
N ALA A 19 -7.02 14.87 -63.92
CA ALA A 19 -5.94 15.69 -63.39
C ALA A 19 -5.88 17.07 -64.08
N ALA A 20 -5.29 18.06 -63.40
CA ALA A 20 -4.57 19.15 -64.05
C ALA A 20 -3.52 19.77 -63.11
N LEU A 21 -2.29 19.86 -63.65
CA LEU A 21 -1.09 20.48 -63.09
C LEU A 21 -1.21 22.01 -62.98
N SER A 22 -0.55 22.62 -61.98
CA SER A 22 0.67 23.43 -62.20
C SER A 22 1.24 24.03 -60.89
N PRO A 23 2.55 24.34 -60.86
CA PRO A 23 3.31 24.64 -59.64
C PRO A 23 3.54 26.16 -59.47
N LEU A 24 3.87 26.65 -58.27
CA LEU A 24 4.76 27.81 -58.15
C LEU A 24 5.33 28.01 -56.73
N HIS A 25 6.66 28.06 -56.69
CA HIS A 25 7.55 28.90 -55.88
C HIS A 25 7.70 28.74 -54.36
N ALA A 26 8.98 28.61 -54.01
CA ALA A 26 9.57 28.57 -52.69
C ALA A 26 9.57 29.94 -51.99
N ALA A 27 9.53 29.92 -50.66
CA ALA A 27 10.22 30.91 -49.84
C ALA A 27 10.61 30.31 -48.49
N HIS A 28 11.90 30.43 -48.20
CA HIS A 28 12.59 30.09 -46.96
C HIS A 28 12.19 31.09 -45.87
N ALA A 29 11.78 30.63 -44.68
CA ALA A 29 11.80 31.44 -43.47
C ALA A 29 12.06 30.53 -42.26
N ALA A 30 13.14 30.84 -41.56
CA ALA A 30 13.65 30.11 -40.41
C ALA A 30 12.68 30.17 -39.22
N THR A 31 12.45 29.03 -38.57
CA THR A 31 11.76 28.94 -37.28
C THR A 31 12.77 28.64 -36.16
N PRO A 32 12.67 29.33 -35.00
CA PRO A 32 13.59 29.16 -33.89
C PRO A 32 13.32 27.87 -33.12
N THR A 33 14.39 27.29 -32.58
CA THR A 33 14.39 26.17 -31.63
C THR A 33 13.62 26.54 -30.35
N PRO A 34 12.62 25.77 -29.89
CA PRO A 34 12.11 25.92 -28.54
C PRO A 34 12.97 25.13 -27.54
N ALA A 35 13.20 25.78 -26.41
CA ALA A 35 13.92 25.28 -25.26
C ALA A 35 13.24 24.06 -24.63
N SER A 36 14.08 23.26 -23.96
CA SER A 36 13.74 22.10 -23.13
C SER A 36 12.60 22.39 -22.15
N ALA A 37 11.48 21.68 -22.31
CA ALA A 37 10.41 21.62 -21.33
C ALA A 37 10.64 20.40 -20.41
N GLN A 38 10.73 20.65 -19.10
CA GLN A 38 10.71 19.60 -18.07
C GLN A 38 9.39 18.81 -18.12
N PRO A 39 9.40 17.50 -17.82
CA PRO A 39 8.17 16.71 -17.74
C PRO A 39 7.33 17.15 -16.53
N PRO A 40 6.00 17.17 -16.64
CA PRO A 40 5.12 17.59 -15.56
C PRO A 40 5.07 16.56 -14.41
N ALA A 41 4.84 17.11 -13.21
CA ALA A 41 4.69 16.41 -11.95
C ALA A 41 3.64 15.29 -11.99
N SER A 42 3.90 14.29 -11.15
CA SER A 42 3.13 13.07 -10.94
C SER A 42 1.63 13.30 -10.71
N ILE A 43 0.81 12.43 -11.30
CA ILE A 43 -0.67 12.35 -11.21
C ILE A 43 -1.20 12.28 -9.76
N PHE A 44 -0.34 11.99 -8.77
CA PHE A 44 -0.69 11.98 -7.35
C PHE A 44 -1.02 13.37 -6.77
N GLU A 45 -0.65 14.47 -7.44
CA GLU A 45 -0.86 15.82 -6.90
C GLU A 45 -2.25 16.43 -7.27
N ALA A 46 -2.90 15.91 -8.31
CA ALA A 46 -4.10 16.54 -8.91
C ALA A 46 -5.47 16.08 -8.35
N GLN A 47 -5.54 15.18 -7.35
CA GLN A 47 -6.82 14.64 -6.85
C GLN A 47 -7.15 14.98 -5.38
N ARG A 48 -6.53 16.02 -4.79
CA ARG A 48 -6.85 16.47 -3.42
C ARG A 48 -8.15 17.27 -3.26
N SER A 49 -8.86 17.59 -4.34
CA SER A 49 -10.03 18.47 -4.27
C SER A 49 -11.35 17.68 -4.33
N THR A 50 -11.90 17.39 -3.14
CA THR A 50 -13.33 17.38 -2.73
C THR A 50 -13.57 16.31 -1.65
N LEU A 51 -13.18 16.62 -0.42
CA LEU A 51 -13.70 16.01 0.81
C LEU A 51 -13.65 17.10 1.88
N GLU A 52 -14.81 17.55 2.37
CA GLU A 52 -14.89 18.43 3.55
C GLU A 52 -14.51 17.61 4.80
N VAL A 53 -13.21 17.50 5.03
CA VAL A 53 -12.66 17.29 6.36
C VAL A 53 -12.31 18.69 6.88
N ARG A 54 -12.85 19.04 8.05
CA ARG A 54 -12.58 20.32 8.70
C ARG A 54 -11.04 20.51 8.81
N PRO A 55 -10.45 21.54 8.19
CA PRO A 55 -9.02 21.77 8.30
C PRO A 55 -8.68 22.17 9.74
N LEU A 56 -7.75 21.47 10.39
CA LEU A 56 -7.06 22.05 11.55
C LEU A 56 -6.15 23.19 11.06
N PRO A 57 -6.01 24.28 11.84
CA PRO A 57 -5.41 25.53 11.37
C PRO A 57 -3.96 25.32 10.94
N ALA A 58 -3.66 25.79 9.73
CA ALA A 58 -2.29 25.91 9.24
C ALA A 58 -1.51 26.84 10.17
N ALA A 59 -0.39 26.34 10.72
CA ALA A 59 0.63 27.23 11.26
C ALA A 59 1.18 28.06 10.10
N ALA A 60 1.12 29.39 10.24
CA ALA A 60 1.64 30.33 9.26
C ALA A 60 3.15 30.14 9.04
N PRO A 61 3.68 30.40 7.82
CA PRO A 61 5.11 30.30 7.57
C PRO A 61 5.82 31.49 8.22
N SER A 62 6.57 31.24 9.30
CA SER A 62 7.53 32.21 9.81
C SER A 62 8.85 32.03 9.06
N SER A 63 9.12 32.92 8.11
CA SER A 63 10.45 33.12 7.57
C SER A 63 11.26 33.99 8.54
N ALA A 64 12.03 33.38 9.43
CA ALA A 64 13.13 34.07 10.11
C ALA A 64 14.14 33.07 10.68
N HIS A 65 15.33 33.09 10.08
CA HIS A 65 16.64 32.78 10.66
C HIS A 65 16.95 31.37 11.15
N ALA A 66 18.17 30.94 10.81
CA ALA A 66 18.88 29.86 11.47
C ALA A 66 18.77 30.05 12.99
N ALA A 67 17.99 29.19 13.63
CA ALA A 67 17.78 29.18 15.06
C ALA A 67 18.33 27.87 15.63
N ASP A 68 19.43 28.06 16.35
CA ASP A 68 19.93 27.30 17.49
C ASP A 68 19.11 26.06 17.92
N SER A 69 19.77 24.90 17.95
CA SER A 69 19.22 23.59 18.31
C SER A 69 18.97 23.41 19.82
N SER A 70 18.45 24.44 20.51
CA SER A 70 18.42 24.50 21.99
C SER A 70 17.04 24.76 22.59
N SER A 71 15.97 24.93 21.80
CA SER A 71 14.61 25.11 22.37
C SER A 71 13.98 23.76 22.74
N PRO A 72 13.54 23.56 24.01
CA PRO A 72 12.99 22.28 24.46
C PRO A 72 11.66 21.99 23.77
N THR A 73 11.54 20.80 23.19
CA THR A 73 10.29 20.28 22.63
C THR A 73 9.19 20.36 23.70
N PRO A 74 8.02 20.97 23.43
CA PRO A 74 6.98 21.16 24.45
C PRO A 74 6.61 19.84 25.14
N PRO A 75 6.16 19.81 26.41
CA PRO A 75 5.84 18.54 27.06
C PRO A 75 4.68 17.82 26.35
N VAL A 76 4.69 16.49 26.33
CA VAL A 76 3.66 15.63 25.67
C VAL A 76 2.25 15.96 26.17
N SER A 77 2.11 16.48 27.39
CA SER A 77 0.86 16.93 28.00
C SER A 77 0.13 18.07 27.27
N ARG A 78 0.74 18.70 26.26
CA ARG A 78 0.10 19.75 25.42
C ARG A 78 -0.47 19.22 24.09
N LEU A 79 -0.44 17.91 23.85
CA LEU A 79 -1.08 17.32 22.67
C LEU A 79 -2.62 17.35 22.79
N PRO A 80 -3.37 17.28 21.67
CA PRO A 80 -4.82 17.12 21.68
C PRO A 80 -5.25 15.89 22.49
N GLU A 81 -6.53 15.82 22.86
CA GLU A 81 -7.09 14.61 23.48
C GLU A 81 -6.81 13.38 22.61
N GLY A 82 -6.36 12.30 23.24
CA GLY A 82 -5.88 11.12 22.54
C GLY A 82 -5.07 10.19 23.44
N LEU A 83 -4.76 9.03 22.87
CA LEU A 83 -3.88 8.04 23.47
C LEU A 83 -2.54 8.08 22.74
N TYR A 84 -1.45 8.18 23.48
CA TYR A 84 -0.12 8.34 22.90
C TYR A 84 0.88 7.37 23.53
N ALA A 85 1.92 7.04 22.77
CA ALA A 85 3.11 6.37 23.24
C ALA A 85 4.32 7.27 22.99
N GLU A 86 5.01 7.66 24.06
CA GLU A 86 6.31 8.32 23.99
C GLU A 86 7.41 7.26 23.99
N PHE A 87 8.25 7.30 22.96
CA PHE A 87 9.41 6.45 22.81
C PHE A 87 10.66 7.26 23.11
N THR A 88 11.45 6.82 24.08
CA THR A 88 12.76 7.42 24.41
C THR A 88 13.87 6.54 23.86
N THR A 89 14.79 7.16 23.13
CA THR A 89 15.98 6.53 22.51
C THR A 89 17.25 7.30 22.91
N PRO A 90 18.46 6.77 22.66
CA PRO A 90 19.71 7.49 22.96
C PRO A 90 19.82 8.85 22.25
N ASP A 91 19.28 8.96 21.04
CA ASP A 91 19.38 10.16 20.19
C ASP A 91 18.14 11.08 20.31
N GLY A 92 17.24 10.82 21.27
CA GLY A 92 16.07 11.66 21.56
C GLY A 92 14.78 10.89 21.73
N ALA A 93 13.68 11.62 21.93
CA ALA A 93 12.35 11.04 22.10
C ALA A 93 11.42 11.43 20.96
N PHE A 94 10.50 10.53 20.62
CA PHE A 94 9.42 10.78 19.66
C PHE A 94 8.09 10.29 20.23
N THR A 95 6.99 10.86 19.73
CA THR A 95 5.64 10.55 20.22
C THR A 95 4.77 10.03 19.09
N VAL A 96 4.08 8.92 19.34
CA VAL A 96 3.13 8.28 18.44
C VAL A 96 1.73 8.44 19.00
N GLU A 97 0.79 8.93 18.19
CA GLU A 97 -0.65 8.81 18.44
C GLU A 97 -1.08 7.38 18.17
N LEU A 98 -1.73 6.75 19.16
CA LEU A 98 -2.31 5.42 19.06
C LEU A 98 -3.78 5.53 18.65
N LEU A 99 -4.15 4.87 17.57
CA LEU A 99 -5.46 5.01 16.91
C LEU A 99 -6.51 4.09 17.56
N TYR A 100 -6.64 4.15 18.89
CA TYR A 100 -7.40 3.22 19.72
C TYR A 100 -8.90 3.14 19.42
N GLN A 101 -9.48 4.16 18.78
CA GLN A 101 -10.88 4.14 18.35
C GLN A 101 -11.08 3.33 17.06
N ARG A 102 -10.05 3.23 16.22
CA ARG A 102 -10.10 2.53 14.92
C ARG A 102 -9.48 1.14 15.02
N ALA A 103 -8.38 1.01 15.77
CA ALA A 103 -7.67 -0.23 16.01
C ALA A 103 -7.61 -0.59 17.52
N PRO A 104 -8.77 -0.77 18.20
CA PRO A 104 -8.81 -1.01 19.65
C PRO A 104 -8.11 -2.30 20.09
N LEU A 105 -8.18 -3.39 19.32
CA LEU A 105 -7.53 -4.64 19.73
C LEU A 105 -6.02 -4.49 19.73
N THR A 106 -5.48 -3.97 18.62
CA THR A 106 -4.03 -3.77 18.48
C THR A 106 -3.52 -2.75 19.49
N CYS A 107 -4.26 -1.66 19.71
CA CYS A 107 -3.91 -0.67 20.74
C CYS A 107 -3.98 -1.25 22.16
N ALA A 108 -4.99 -2.06 22.50
CA ALA A 108 -5.09 -2.70 23.80
C ALA A 108 -3.93 -3.68 24.04
N SER A 109 -3.51 -4.42 23.00
CA SER A 109 -2.33 -5.29 23.06
C SER A 109 -1.06 -4.49 23.37
N PHE A 110 -0.79 -3.45 22.58
CA PHE A 110 0.42 -2.64 22.70
C PHE A 110 0.47 -1.90 24.05
N VAL A 111 -0.62 -1.22 24.43
CA VAL A 111 -0.71 -0.43 25.66
C VAL A 111 -0.62 -1.34 26.87
N GLY A 112 -1.31 -2.48 26.87
CA GLY A 112 -1.28 -3.41 28.00
C GLY A 112 0.10 -4.01 28.23
N ARG A 113 0.86 -4.26 27.16
CA ARG A 113 2.26 -4.70 27.23
C ARG A 113 3.18 -3.58 27.74
N ALA A 114 2.97 -2.35 27.29
CA ALA A 114 3.74 -1.19 27.73
C ALA A 114 3.49 -0.82 29.21
N GLU A 115 2.28 -1.03 29.71
CA GLU A 115 1.90 -0.74 31.10
C GLU A 115 2.06 -1.96 32.04
N GLY A 116 2.27 -3.17 31.50
CA GLY A 116 2.41 -4.41 32.26
C GLY A 116 1.09 -5.05 32.70
N THR A 117 -0.04 -4.55 32.22
CA THR A 117 -1.39 -5.12 32.45
C THR A 117 -1.72 -6.28 31.51
N LEU A 118 -0.90 -6.52 30.49
CA LEU A 118 -0.99 -7.67 29.58
C LEU A 118 0.39 -8.30 29.40
N ALA A 119 0.48 -9.60 29.73
CA ALA A 119 1.68 -10.42 29.59
C ALA A 119 2.95 -9.72 30.13
N PRO A 120 2.97 -9.30 31.41
CA PRO A 120 4.20 -8.74 32.00
C PRO A 120 5.33 -9.77 31.96
N ARG A 121 6.56 -9.28 32.09
CA ARG A 121 7.75 -10.13 32.20
C ARG A 121 7.67 -11.01 33.46
N PRO A 122 8.43 -12.12 33.54
CA PRO A 122 8.45 -12.97 34.73
C PRO A 122 8.86 -12.25 36.03
N ASP A 123 9.65 -11.17 35.91
CA ASP A 123 10.07 -10.31 37.03
C ASP A 123 9.03 -9.22 37.40
N GLY A 124 7.84 -9.25 36.79
CA GLY A 124 6.73 -8.34 37.06
C GLY A 124 6.83 -6.99 36.35
N LYS A 125 7.90 -6.72 35.59
CA LYS A 125 8.03 -5.48 34.83
C LYS A 125 7.15 -5.48 33.57
N PRO A 126 6.80 -4.31 33.03
CA PRO A 126 6.13 -4.22 31.73
C PRO A 126 6.90 -4.95 30.63
N PHE A 127 6.17 -5.54 29.67
CA PHE A 127 6.70 -6.44 28.66
C PHE A 127 7.85 -5.83 27.85
N PHE A 128 7.72 -4.57 27.43
CA PHE A 128 8.72 -3.89 26.60
C PHE A 128 9.96 -3.39 27.37
N THR A 129 10.05 -3.65 28.69
CA THR A 129 11.19 -3.22 29.49
C THR A 129 12.48 -3.90 29.01
N GLY A 130 13.52 -3.10 28.76
CA GLY A 130 14.84 -3.57 28.37
C GLY A 130 14.98 -3.98 26.90
N LEU A 131 13.95 -3.79 26.08
CA LEU A 131 14.03 -4.10 24.65
C LEU A 131 14.88 -3.10 23.87
N LYS A 132 15.34 -3.53 22.70
CA LYS A 132 16.13 -2.74 21.75
C LYS A 132 15.47 -2.67 20.37
N TRP A 133 15.90 -1.72 19.55
CA TRP A 133 15.64 -1.73 18.10
C TRP A 133 16.54 -2.78 17.44
N TYR A 134 16.07 -4.02 17.32
CA TYR A 134 16.93 -5.12 16.83
C TYR A 134 17.07 -5.15 15.31
N ARG A 135 16.20 -4.45 14.57
CA ARG A 135 16.26 -4.38 13.10
C ARG A 135 16.03 -2.96 12.63
N VAL A 136 16.99 -2.43 11.88
CA VAL A 136 16.94 -1.13 11.22
C VAL A 136 17.26 -1.33 9.74
N VAL A 137 16.31 -0.99 8.87
CA VAL A 137 16.48 -1.04 7.42
C VAL A 137 16.30 0.38 6.87
N PRO A 138 17.39 1.08 6.52
CA PRO A 138 17.32 2.46 6.03
C PRO A 138 16.34 2.62 4.86
N GLY A 139 15.52 3.68 4.92
CA GLY A 139 14.48 3.95 3.91
C GLY A 139 13.32 2.97 3.91
N PHE A 140 13.23 2.06 4.89
CA PHE A 140 12.14 1.09 4.99
C PHE A 140 11.47 1.13 6.38
N VAL A 141 12.07 0.49 7.39
CA VAL A 141 11.47 0.37 8.73
C VAL A 141 12.53 0.27 9.83
N ILE A 142 12.15 0.68 11.03
CA ILE A 142 12.79 0.29 12.31
C ILE A 142 11.85 -0.62 13.08
N GLN A 143 12.34 -1.70 13.67
CA GLN A 143 11.51 -2.74 14.27
C GLN A 143 12.01 -3.15 15.67
N SER A 144 11.07 -3.38 16.58
CA SER A 144 11.28 -3.80 17.97
C SER A 144 10.11 -4.69 18.45
N GLY A 145 10.10 -5.05 19.73
CA GLY A 145 9.02 -5.83 20.36
C GLY A 145 9.25 -7.33 20.45
N ASP A 146 10.43 -7.83 20.04
CA ASP A 146 10.85 -9.23 20.22
C ASP A 146 11.82 -9.34 21.41
N PRO A 147 11.44 -9.96 22.54
CA PRO A 147 12.33 -10.15 23.69
C PRO A 147 13.52 -11.07 23.38
N THR A 148 13.40 -11.98 22.40
CA THR A 148 14.45 -12.96 22.04
C THR A 148 15.58 -12.35 21.22
N LYS A 149 15.39 -11.14 20.67
CA LYS A 149 16.38 -10.46 19.80
C LYS A 149 17.24 -9.45 20.55
N ASN A 150 17.13 -9.40 21.88
CA ASN A 150 18.02 -8.64 22.74
C ASN A 150 19.40 -9.29 22.81
N THR A 151 20.20 -9.11 21.77
CA THR A 151 21.59 -9.60 21.75
C THR A 151 22.40 -8.87 22.84
N GLY A 152 22.77 -9.60 23.90
CA GLY A 152 23.69 -9.12 24.94
C GLY A 152 23.49 -9.66 26.36
N ALA A 153 22.38 -10.32 26.68
CA ALA A 153 22.23 -11.01 27.95
C ALA A 153 21.42 -12.29 27.74
N GLU A 154 21.90 -13.39 28.31
CA GLU A 154 21.08 -14.55 28.63
C GLU A 154 19.95 -14.05 29.54
N ASP A 155 18.85 -13.65 28.93
CA ASP A 155 17.62 -13.39 29.64
C ASP A 155 16.68 -14.55 29.32
N ASP A 156 16.93 -15.67 30.00
CA ASP A 156 16.09 -16.86 30.04
C ASP A 156 14.71 -16.58 30.69
N THR A 157 14.39 -15.31 30.98
CA THR A 157 13.07 -14.85 31.41
C THR A 157 12.17 -14.51 30.21
N ASP A 158 12.24 -15.31 29.14
CA ASP A 158 11.22 -15.29 28.09
C ASP A 158 9.84 -15.41 28.77
N PRO A 159 8.96 -14.39 28.70
CA PRO A 159 7.61 -14.47 29.24
C PRO A 159 6.75 -15.56 28.55
N GLY A 160 7.33 -16.30 27.61
CA GLY A 160 6.67 -17.14 26.63
C GLY A 160 6.25 -16.29 25.45
N HIS A 161 6.30 -16.85 24.24
CA HIS A 161 5.75 -16.19 23.07
C HIS A 161 4.29 -15.82 23.32
N PRO A 162 3.94 -14.52 23.33
CA PRO A 162 2.56 -14.12 23.54
C PRO A 162 1.67 -14.74 22.47
N LEU A 163 0.51 -15.26 22.88
CA LEU A 163 -0.42 -15.89 21.95
C LEU A 163 -0.76 -14.92 20.80
N PRO A 164 -0.73 -15.42 19.55
CA PRO A 164 -1.03 -14.59 18.39
C PRO A 164 -2.48 -14.09 18.44
N PHE A 165 -2.70 -12.89 17.91
CA PHE A 165 -4.02 -12.27 17.85
C PHE A 165 -4.39 -11.78 16.43
N PRO A 166 -5.70 -11.69 16.12
CA PRO A 166 -6.18 -11.35 14.78
C PRO A 166 -5.70 -9.98 14.27
N ASP A 167 -5.54 -9.85 12.96
CA ASP A 167 -5.28 -8.55 12.34
C ASP A 167 -6.47 -7.60 12.48
N GLU A 168 -6.17 -6.31 12.51
CA GLU A 168 -7.15 -5.23 12.55
C GLU A 168 -6.91 -4.24 11.41
N PHE A 169 -7.39 -4.59 10.20
CA PHE A 169 -7.31 -3.72 9.04
C PHE A 169 -8.51 -2.78 8.96
N VAL A 170 -8.24 -1.49 8.77
CA VAL A 170 -9.25 -0.44 8.68
C VAL A 170 -9.00 0.36 7.39
N PRO A 171 -10.03 0.54 6.52
CA PRO A 171 -9.93 1.44 5.37
C PRO A 171 -9.37 2.81 5.78
N GLY A 172 -8.44 3.33 5.00
CA GLY A 172 -7.73 4.59 5.26
C GLY A 172 -6.59 4.52 6.27
N LEU A 173 -6.30 3.37 6.90
CA LEU A 173 -5.06 3.17 7.66
C LEU A 173 -4.02 2.47 6.78
N ARG A 174 -2.99 3.22 6.37
CA ARG A 174 -2.04 2.81 5.34
C ARG A 174 -0.62 3.18 5.71
N HIS A 175 0.33 2.56 5.00
CA HIS A 175 1.75 2.83 5.09
C HIS A 175 2.19 3.86 4.03
N ASP A 176 1.54 5.02 4.01
CA ASP A 176 1.70 6.05 2.99
C ASP A 176 2.68 7.17 3.37
N ALA A 177 3.26 7.11 4.58
CA ALA A 177 4.21 8.08 5.09
C ALA A 177 5.30 7.41 5.96
N ALA A 178 6.33 8.18 6.32
CA ALA A 178 7.23 7.84 7.42
C ALA A 178 6.51 8.04 8.77
N GLY A 179 6.94 7.32 9.81
CA GLY A 179 6.39 7.40 11.15
C GLY A 179 5.07 6.65 11.33
N ILE A 180 4.68 5.76 10.43
CA ILE A 180 3.50 4.90 10.62
C ILE A 180 3.89 3.73 11.52
N LEU A 181 3.20 3.58 12.65
CA LEU A 181 3.38 2.47 13.59
C LEU A 181 2.44 1.32 13.22
N SER A 182 3.02 0.13 13.03
CA SER A 182 2.31 -1.07 12.59
C SER A 182 2.87 -2.35 13.23
N MET A 183 2.04 -3.38 13.32
CA MET A 183 2.46 -4.69 13.82
C MET A 183 3.36 -5.43 12.83
N ALA A 184 4.42 -6.05 13.32
CA ALA A 184 5.12 -7.10 12.57
C ALA A 184 4.45 -8.47 12.87
N ASN A 185 4.34 -9.33 11.86
CA ASN A 185 3.71 -10.64 11.96
C ASN A 185 4.32 -11.63 10.94
N GLY A 186 4.11 -12.93 11.14
CA GLY A 186 4.52 -13.99 10.22
C GLY A 186 3.48 -14.32 9.13
N GLY A 187 2.33 -13.65 9.16
CA GLY A 187 1.19 -13.87 8.27
C GLY A 187 -0.12 -13.43 8.92
N PRO A 188 -1.26 -13.74 8.27
CA PRO A 188 -2.57 -13.33 8.76
C PRO A 188 -2.86 -13.85 10.16
N ASP A 189 -3.40 -12.97 10.99
CA ASP A 189 -3.79 -13.22 12.39
C ASP A 189 -2.66 -13.74 13.29
N ASP A 190 -1.42 -13.39 12.97
CA ASP A 190 -0.20 -13.77 13.70
C ASP A 190 0.46 -12.56 14.39
N ASN A 191 -0.33 -11.57 14.81
CA ASN A 191 0.22 -10.44 15.55
C ASN A 191 0.55 -10.86 16.97
N SER A 192 1.67 -10.36 17.51
CA SER A 192 2.11 -10.70 18.88
C SER A 192 2.54 -9.45 19.66
N SER A 193 3.84 -9.19 19.79
CA SER A 193 4.41 -8.02 20.44
C SER A 193 5.33 -7.22 19.53
N GLU A 194 5.75 -7.79 18.41
CA GLU A 194 6.63 -7.11 17.47
C GLU A 194 5.90 -5.98 16.72
N PHE A 195 6.55 -4.83 16.60
CA PHE A 195 6.05 -3.66 15.90
C PHE A 195 7.18 -2.98 15.13
N PHE A 196 6.81 -2.18 14.13
CA PHE A 196 7.75 -1.35 13.39
C PHE A 196 7.20 0.06 13.16
N LEU A 197 8.12 1.01 12.97
CA LEU A 197 7.81 2.31 12.38
C LEU A 197 8.41 2.40 10.98
N THR A 198 7.64 2.99 10.06
CA THR A 198 8.10 3.25 8.69
C THR A 198 9.10 4.41 8.65
N LEU A 199 10.13 4.29 7.81
CA LEU A 199 11.07 5.38 7.50
C LEU A 199 10.76 6.07 6.16
N ALA A 200 9.84 5.50 5.38
CA ALA A 200 9.35 6.02 4.10
C ALA A 200 7.96 5.40 3.80
N PRO A 201 7.23 5.88 2.78
CA PRO A 201 6.02 5.20 2.29
C PRO A 201 6.34 3.77 1.84
N VAL A 202 5.58 2.79 2.34
CA VAL A 202 5.77 1.34 2.11
C VAL A 202 4.45 0.64 1.84
N ASN A 203 3.66 1.18 0.91
CA ASN A 203 2.31 0.72 0.55
C ASN A 203 2.18 -0.79 0.30
N ARG A 204 3.27 -1.46 -0.12
CA ARG A 204 3.31 -2.90 -0.28
C ARG A 204 2.95 -3.69 0.99
N LEU A 205 3.00 -3.06 2.17
CA LEU A 205 2.64 -3.64 3.48
C LEU A 205 1.14 -3.46 3.84
N ASN A 206 0.39 -2.67 3.08
CA ASN A 206 -1.05 -2.49 3.30
C ASN A 206 -1.78 -3.83 3.21
N TYR A 207 -2.71 -4.08 4.14
CA TYR A 207 -3.43 -5.35 4.29
C TYR A 207 -2.55 -6.59 4.53
N LEU A 208 -1.29 -6.39 4.90
CA LEU A 208 -0.40 -7.43 5.46
C LEU A 208 -0.05 -7.15 6.91
N HIS A 209 0.12 -5.87 7.26
CA HIS A 209 0.47 -5.43 8.60
C HIS A 209 -0.53 -4.39 9.11
N ALA A 210 -1.02 -4.59 10.33
CA ALA A 210 -2.07 -3.74 10.91
C ALA A 210 -1.46 -2.43 11.45
N VAL A 211 -1.81 -1.31 10.81
CA VAL A 211 -1.48 0.04 11.26
C VAL A 211 -2.32 0.40 12.48
N PHE A 212 -1.67 0.87 13.54
CA PHE A 212 -2.36 1.26 14.78
C PHE A 212 -1.85 2.56 15.40
N GLY A 213 -0.90 3.24 14.77
CA GLY A 213 -0.46 4.55 15.22
C GLY A 213 0.29 5.36 14.17
N ARG A 214 0.54 6.63 14.49
CA ARG A 214 1.37 7.54 13.66
C ARG A 214 2.19 8.49 14.53
N THR A 215 3.43 8.74 14.14
CA THR A 215 4.31 9.71 14.80
C THR A 215 3.74 11.11 14.62
N VAL A 216 3.50 11.80 15.73
CA VAL A 216 3.01 13.18 15.77
C VAL A 216 4.09 14.18 16.19
N ARG A 217 5.21 13.70 16.75
CA ARG A 217 6.36 14.50 17.17
C ARG A 217 7.66 13.69 17.09
N GLY A 218 8.78 14.33 16.78
CA GLY A 218 10.08 13.68 16.71
C GLY A 218 10.24 12.77 15.50
N LEU A 219 9.61 13.11 14.37
CA LEU A 219 9.73 12.32 13.14
C LEU A 219 11.18 12.30 12.63
N GLU A 220 11.89 13.41 12.82
CA GLU A 220 13.30 13.61 12.55
C GLU A 220 14.22 12.68 13.37
N ILE A 221 13.76 12.12 14.49
CA ILE A 221 14.54 11.19 15.31
C ILE A 221 14.61 9.80 14.66
N LEU A 222 13.57 9.39 13.92
CA LEU A 222 13.45 8.01 13.42
C LEU A 222 14.64 7.56 12.55
N PRO A 223 15.16 8.39 11.61
CA PRO A 223 16.31 8.00 10.79
C PRO A 223 17.63 7.90 11.57
N HIS A 224 17.70 8.42 12.79
CA HIS A 224 18.92 8.38 13.62
C HIS A 224 19.01 7.12 14.49
N ILE A 225 17.90 6.41 14.68
CA ILE A 225 17.85 5.17 15.47
C ILE A 225 18.73 4.10 14.81
N ARG A 226 19.64 3.53 15.60
CA ARG A 226 20.58 2.50 15.18
C ARG A 226 20.14 1.13 15.68
N GLN A 227 20.56 0.09 14.97
CA GLN A 227 20.36 -1.28 15.43
C GLN A 227 21.07 -1.47 16.78
N GLY A 228 20.34 -1.98 17.76
CA GLY A 228 20.82 -2.20 19.12
C GLY A 228 20.54 -1.04 20.09
N ASP A 229 20.02 0.09 19.62
CA ASP A 229 19.62 1.20 20.49
C ASP A 229 18.53 0.74 21.46
N ALA A 230 18.67 1.13 22.73
CA ALA A 230 17.66 0.89 23.75
C ALA A 230 16.39 1.70 23.44
N LEU A 231 15.22 1.17 23.82
CA LEU A 231 13.98 1.94 23.85
C LEU A 231 13.31 1.86 25.21
N THR A 232 12.62 2.93 25.56
CA THR A 232 11.63 2.95 26.65
C THR A 232 10.32 3.49 26.08
N ILE A 233 9.20 2.90 26.49
CA ILE A 233 7.86 3.28 26.05
C ILE A 233 7.07 3.77 27.26
N THR A 234 6.49 4.96 27.17
CA THR A 234 5.58 5.51 28.18
C THR A 234 4.25 5.84 27.55
N ILE A 235 3.15 5.34 28.14
CA ILE A 235 1.80 5.62 27.66
C ILE A 235 1.30 6.93 28.25
N VAL A 236 0.77 7.82 27.41
CA VAL A 236 0.20 9.11 27.81
C VAL A 236 -1.26 9.17 27.37
N ARG A 237 -2.14 9.49 28.33
CA ARG A 237 -3.60 9.52 28.15
C ARG A 237 -4.12 10.94 28.37
N ILE A 238 -4.62 11.58 27.32
CA ILE A 238 -5.13 12.95 27.35
C ILE A 238 -6.63 12.94 27.02
N GLY A 239 -7.45 13.56 27.85
CA GLY A 239 -8.91 13.54 27.71
C GLY A 239 -9.57 12.30 28.33
N ASP A 240 -10.88 12.39 28.57
CA ASP A 240 -11.62 11.38 29.33
C ASP A 240 -11.73 10.05 28.59
N ALA A 241 -11.91 10.10 27.27
CA ALA A 241 -12.02 8.89 26.44
C ALA A 241 -10.72 8.05 26.45
N ALA A 242 -9.55 8.70 26.39
CA ALA A 242 -8.26 8.00 26.42
C ALA A 242 -7.92 7.46 27.81
N LYS A 243 -8.32 8.17 28.88
CA LYS A 243 -8.22 7.71 30.27
C LYS A 243 -9.14 6.51 30.54
N ALA A 244 -10.31 6.47 29.92
CA ALA A 244 -11.26 5.37 30.05
C ALA A 244 -10.89 4.12 29.22
N PHE A 245 -9.98 4.23 28.26
CA PHE A 245 -9.55 3.09 27.42
C PHE A 245 -8.79 2.05 28.26
N LYS A 246 -9.39 0.88 28.46
CA LYS A 246 -8.77 -0.22 29.21
C LYS A 246 -7.89 -1.07 28.31
N ALA A 247 -6.73 -1.48 28.83
CA ALA A 247 -5.76 -2.31 28.15
C ALA A 247 -5.33 -3.50 29.04
N ASP A 248 -6.31 -4.17 29.64
CA ASP A 248 -6.12 -5.36 30.47
C ASP A 248 -6.45 -6.65 29.70
N LEU A 249 -6.10 -7.80 30.27
CA LEU A 249 -6.36 -9.12 29.68
C LEU A 249 -7.84 -9.36 29.35
N ALA A 250 -8.75 -8.92 30.21
CA ALA A 250 -10.19 -9.10 30.00
C ALA A 250 -10.68 -8.31 28.79
N THR A 251 -10.26 -7.05 28.68
CA THR A 251 -10.59 -6.18 27.55
C THR A 251 -9.99 -6.71 26.26
N PHE A 252 -8.72 -7.12 26.28
CA PHE A 252 -8.04 -7.73 25.14
C PHE A 252 -8.77 -8.97 24.64
N ASN A 253 -9.12 -9.91 25.53
CA ASN A 253 -9.84 -11.13 25.17
C ASN A 253 -11.23 -10.83 24.58
N ALA A 254 -11.96 -9.86 25.15
CA ALA A 254 -13.26 -9.45 24.63
C ALA A 254 -13.15 -8.84 23.22
N LEU A 255 -12.16 -7.97 22.99
CA LEU A 255 -11.89 -7.37 21.69
C LEU A 255 -11.48 -8.43 20.65
N ALA A 256 -10.63 -9.38 21.04
CA ALA A 256 -10.15 -10.46 20.18
C ALA A 256 -11.28 -11.41 19.76
N ALA A 257 -12.18 -11.75 20.69
CA ALA A 257 -13.33 -12.62 20.41
C ALA A 257 -14.28 -12.03 19.36
N GLY A 258 -14.34 -10.69 19.26
CA GLY A 258 -15.17 -9.99 18.27
C GLY A 258 -14.57 -9.89 16.87
N LYS A 259 -13.33 -10.34 16.63
CA LYS A 259 -12.68 -10.19 15.32
C LYS A 259 -13.01 -11.30 14.34
N LYS A 260 -13.28 -10.91 13.10
CA LYS A 260 -13.38 -11.82 11.96
C LYS A 260 -12.00 -12.39 11.66
N LYS A 261 -11.84 -13.69 11.89
CA LYS A 261 -10.60 -14.41 11.59
C LYS A 261 -10.38 -14.55 10.09
N TYR A 262 -9.11 -14.67 9.72
CA TYR A 262 -8.68 -15.00 8.38
C TYR A 262 -9.14 -16.42 8.04
N GLY A 263 -9.87 -16.55 6.93
CA GLY A 263 -10.48 -17.82 6.51
C GLY A 263 -10.17 -18.21 5.07
N ALA A 264 -9.29 -17.47 4.38
CA ALA A 264 -8.97 -17.78 2.99
C ALA A 264 -7.98 -18.95 2.89
N ALA A 265 -7.94 -19.60 1.74
CA ALA A 265 -7.01 -20.69 1.47
C ALA A 265 -5.55 -20.25 1.72
N LYS A 266 -4.76 -21.15 2.30
CA LYS A 266 -3.34 -20.90 2.58
C LYS A 266 -2.50 -20.89 1.29
N GLU A 267 -2.91 -21.64 0.28
CA GLU A 267 -2.16 -21.82 -0.95
C GLU A 267 -2.82 -21.12 -2.15
N PRO A 268 -2.01 -20.61 -3.10
CA PRO A 268 -2.49 -20.12 -4.38
C PRO A 268 -3.19 -21.23 -5.19
N GLY A 269 -4.12 -20.81 -6.05
CA GLY A 269 -4.82 -21.70 -6.96
C GLY A 269 -5.95 -20.99 -7.70
N PRO A 270 -6.68 -21.70 -8.58
CA PRO A 270 -7.66 -21.10 -9.48
C PRO A 270 -8.80 -20.35 -8.77
N ASP A 271 -9.09 -20.72 -7.52
CA ASP A 271 -10.13 -20.10 -6.68
C ASP A 271 -9.56 -19.06 -5.69
N SER A 272 -8.24 -18.94 -5.60
CA SER A 272 -7.57 -17.97 -4.75
C SER A 272 -7.63 -16.55 -5.34
N ALA A 273 -7.24 -15.55 -4.54
CA ALA A 273 -7.29 -14.17 -5.00
C ALA A 273 -6.29 -13.88 -6.13
N PHE A 274 -5.08 -14.43 -6.03
CA PHE A 274 -4.02 -14.33 -7.03
C PHE A 274 -3.61 -15.73 -7.51
N ASP A 275 -3.53 -15.93 -8.82
CA ASP A 275 -3.08 -17.18 -9.44
C ASP A 275 -2.09 -16.93 -10.59
N ASP A 276 -1.05 -17.76 -10.66
CA ASP A 276 0.02 -17.74 -11.68
C ASP A 276 0.39 -19.19 -12.02
N PRO A 277 -0.49 -19.92 -12.74
CA PRO A 277 -0.35 -21.36 -12.95
C PRO A 277 0.84 -21.71 -13.86
N GLN A 278 1.31 -20.77 -14.68
CA GLN A 278 2.50 -20.97 -15.53
C GLN A 278 3.80 -20.47 -14.90
N ILE A 279 3.77 -19.98 -13.64
CA ILE A 279 4.94 -19.56 -12.88
C ILE A 279 5.74 -18.49 -13.65
N LEU A 280 5.04 -17.45 -14.07
CA LEU A 280 5.63 -16.31 -14.77
C LEU A 280 6.44 -15.41 -13.82
N LEU A 281 6.12 -15.40 -12.52
CA LEU A 281 6.85 -14.65 -11.51
C LEU A 281 8.02 -15.46 -10.91
N PRO A 282 9.12 -14.79 -10.49
CA PRO A 282 10.23 -15.46 -9.82
C PRO A 282 9.79 -16.03 -8.45
N ALA A 283 10.37 -17.17 -8.09
CA ALA A 283 10.03 -17.90 -6.87
C ALA A 283 10.40 -17.15 -5.58
N GLU A 284 11.48 -16.35 -5.61
CA GLU A 284 11.99 -15.59 -4.47
C GLU A 284 11.88 -14.07 -4.70
N PRO A 285 11.54 -13.28 -3.65
CA PRO A 285 10.99 -13.72 -2.36
C PRO A 285 9.70 -14.55 -2.54
N PRO A 286 9.27 -15.33 -1.51
CA PRO A 286 8.23 -16.34 -1.64
C PRO A 286 7.02 -15.84 -2.41
N ARG A 287 6.46 -16.74 -3.24
CA ARG A 287 5.38 -16.53 -4.24
C ARG A 287 4.14 -15.76 -3.71
N ALA A 288 3.08 -15.77 -4.53
CA ALA A 288 1.67 -15.40 -4.29
C ALA A 288 1.06 -15.52 -2.89
N LYS A 289 1.71 -16.10 -1.87
CA LYS A 289 1.30 -16.07 -0.47
C LYS A 289 1.03 -14.64 0.00
N ALA A 290 1.97 -13.71 -0.21
CA ALA A 290 1.78 -12.32 0.20
C ALA A 290 0.64 -11.63 -0.59
N PHE A 291 0.52 -11.87 -1.90
CA PHE A 291 -0.59 -11.33 -2.69
C PHE A 291 -1.93 -11.90 -2.24
N ASN A 292 -2.03 -13.20 -2.04
CA ASN A 292 -3.25 -13.82 -1.57
C ASN A 292 -3.64 -13.33 -0.18
N PHE A 293 -2.70 -13.22 0.76
CA PHE A 293 -2.94 -12.65 2.08
C PHE A 293 -3.45 -11.22 1.99
N LYS A 294 -2.75 -10.36 1.23
CA LYS A 294 -3.12 -8.97 1.01
C LYS A 294 -4.54 -8.83 0.45
N LEU A 295 -4.83 -9.55 -0.64
CA LEU A 295 -6.13 -9.44 -1.31
C LEU A 295 -7.27 -10.06 -0.49
N ALA A 296 -7.02 -11.16 0.22
CA ALA A 296 -8.00 -11.76 1.11
C ALA A 296 -8.25 -10.88 2.35
N ASN A 297 -7.23 -10.22 2.88
CA ASN A 297 -7.38 -9.25 3.97
C ASN A 297 -8.12 -7.99 3.53
N PHE A 298 -7.84 -7.49 2.33
CA PHE A 298 -8.60 -6.40 1.73
C PHE A 298 -10.09 -6.76 1.61
N GLU A 299 -10.41 -7.93 1.04
CA GLU A 299 -11.79 -8.43 0.95
C GLU A 299 -12.41 -8.63 2.33
N ARG A 300 -11.65 -9.18 3.29
CA ARG A 300 -12.11 -9.38 4.68
C ARG A 300 -12.52 -8.07 5.34
N ALA A 301 -11.77 -7.00 5.11
CA ALA A 301 -11.95 -5.69 5.74
C ALA A 301 -12.97 -4.79 5.03
N THR A 302 -13.10 -4.91 3.71
CA THR A 302 -13.90 -3.98 2.88
C THR A 302 -15.12 -4.63 2.24
N GLY A 303 -15.14 -5.96 2.11
CA GLY A 303 -16.10 -6.69 1.28
C GLY A 303 -15.81 -6.64 -0.22
N VAL A 304 -14.82 -5.85 -0.66
CA VAL A 304 -14.48 -5.68 -2.09
C VAL A 304 -13.53 -6.78 -2.53
N LYS A 305 -13.87 -7.46 -3.63
CA LYS A 305 -13.03 -8.52 -4.20
C LYS A 305 -12.07 -7.97 -5.23
N ILE A 306 -10.78 -8.23 -5.05
CA ILE A 306 -9.78 -8.07 -6.10
C ILE A 306 -9.25 -9.45 -6.46
N ARG A 307 -9.16 -9.73 -7.76
CA ARG A 307 -8.64 -10.98 -8.31
C ARG A 307 -7.60 -10.69 -9.38
N ALA A 308 -6.53 -11.48 -9.41
CA ALA A 308 -5.45 -11.31 -10.36
C ALA A 308 -5.02 -12.66 -10.96
N ARG A 309 -4.84 -12.69 -12.28
CA ARG A 309 -4.42 -13.88 -13.02
C ARG A 309 -3.25 -13.52 -13.93
N LEU A 310 -2.22 -14.37 -13.96
CA LEU A 310 -1.18 -14.29 -14.98
C LEU A 310 -1.31 -15.49 -15.91
N PHE A 311 -1.37 -15.23 -17.21
CA PHE A 311 -1.50 -16.24 -18.25
C PHE A 311 -0.32 -16.16 -19.22
N ALA A 312 0.19 -17.31 -19.64
CA ALA A 312 1.23 -17.37 -20.68
C ALA A 312 0.72 -16.97 -22.07
N LYS A 313 -0.59 -17.10 -22.32
CA LYS A 313 -1.22 -16.89 -23.63
C LYS A 313 -2.48 -16.07 -23.53
N SER A 314 -2.63 -15.17 -24.49
CA SER A 314 -3.83 -14.36 -24.69
C SER A 314 -5.03 -15.22 -25.11
N PRO A 315 -6.27 -14.79 -24.78
CA PRO A 315 -7.48 -15.51 -25.20
C PRO A 315 -7.54 -15.60 -26.73
N THR A 316 -8.05 -16.71 -27.24
CA THR A 316 -8.25 -16.85 -28.68
C THR A 316 -9.37 -15.92 -29.17
N ALA A 317 -9.44 -15.69 -30.48
CA ALA A 317 -10.55 -14.93 -31.06
C ALA A 317 -11.93 -15.57 -30.78
N ALA A 318 -11.98 -16.87 -30.49
CA ALA A 318 -13.20 -17.56 -30.08
C ALA A 318 -13.54 -17.29 -28.60
N ASP A 319 -12.53 -17.21 -27.74
CA ASP A 319 -12.71 -16.91 -26.30
C ASP A 319 -13.18 -15.47 -26.08
N ASP A 320 -12.82 -14.55 -26.99
CA ASP A 320 -13.19 -13.13 -26.95
C ASP A 320 -13.99 -12.70 -28.20
N ALA A 321 -14.95 -13.54 -28.61
CA ALA A 321 -15.76 -13.33 -29.82
C ALA A 321 -16.59 -12.04 -29.80
N ALA A 322 -16.91 -11.51 -28.60
CA ALA A 322 -17.40 -10.16 -28.38
C ALA A 322 -16.40 -9.36 -27.53
N PRO A 323 -16.26 -8.04 -27.73
CA PRO A 323 -15.30 -7.23 -26.98
C PRO A 323 -15.41 -7.41 -25.46
N GLY A 324 -14.33 -7.90 -24.85
CA GLY A 324 -14.24 -8.11 -23.40
C GLY A 324 -15.05 -9.29 -22.86
N GLN A 325 -15.56 -10.17 -23.73
CA GLN A 325 -16.27 -11.39 -23.36
C GLN A 325 -15.41 -12.27 -22.45
N PHE A 326 -14.13 -12.44 -22.75
CA PHE A 326 -13.22 -13.24 -21.92
C PHE A 326 -13.15 -12.68 -20.49
N MET A 327 -12.90 -11.37 -20.36
CA MET A 327 -12.75 -10.72 -19.05
C MET A 327 -14.06 -10.74 -18.26
N ARG A 328 -15.21 -10.59 -18.92
CA ARG A 328 -16.53 -10.73 -18.29
C ARG A 328 -16.76 -12.14 -17.77
N ALA A 329 -16.44 -13.16 -18.56
CA ALA A 329 -16.57 -14.56 -18.16
C ALA A 329 -15.65 -14.89 -16.97
N LEU A 330 -14.41 -14.38 -16.99
CA LEU A 330 -13.49 -14.50 -15.87
C LEU A 330 -14.01 -13.79 -14.61
N ALA A 331 -14.55 -12.58 -14.76
CA ALA A 331 -15.11 -11.82 -13.65
C ALA A 331 -16.29 -12.56 -13.00
N LYS A 332 -17.17 -13.15 -13.82
CA LYS A 332 -18.28 -14.00 -13.36
C LYS A 332 -17.77 -15.23 -12.60
N LYS A 333 -16.83 -15.97 -13.19
CA LYS A 333 -16.23 -17.16 -12.56
C LYS A 333 -15.63 -16.85 -11.20
N LEU A 334 -14.97 -15.70 -11.06
CA LEU A 334 -14.30 -15.29 -9.83
C LEU A 334 -15.17 -14.44 -8.89
N GLY A 335 -16.46 -14.26 -9.22
CA GLY A 335 -17.42 -13.53 -8.40
C GLY A 335 -17.11 -12.04 -8.22
N THR A 336 -16.53 -11.40 -9.24
CA THR A 336 -16.15 -9.97 -9.27
C THR A 336 -16.99 -9.14 -10.25
N GLU A 337 -17.99 -9.76 -10.91
CA GLU A 337 -18.77 -9.11 -11.97
C GLU A 337 -19.55 -7.86 -11.50
N LYS A 338 -20.00 -7.83 -10.23
CA LYS A 338 -20.73 -6.69 -9.64
C LYS A 338 -19.86 -5.88 -8.68
N SER A 339 -19.43 -6.50 -7.59
CA SER A 339 -18.79 -5.82 -6.45
C SER A 339 -17.32 -6.23 -6.29
N GLY A 340 -16.55 -6.13 -7.38
CA GLY A 340 -15.12 -6.46 -7.38
C GLY A 340 -14.40 -6.00 -8.63
N ALA A 341 -13.12 -6.36 -8.72
CA ALA A 341 -12.29 -6.18 -9.90
C ALA A 341 -11.49 -7.44 -10.20
N VAL A 342 -11.30 -7.74 -11.48
CA VAL A 342 -10.34 -8.75 -11.92
C VAL A 342 -9.36 -8.15 -12.93
N VAL A 343 -8.08 -8.46 -12.72
CA VAL A 343 -7.00 -8.16 -13.65
C VAL A 343 -6.38 -9.44 -14.19
N ALA A 344 -6.01 -9.42 -15.47
CA ALA A 344 -5.35 -10.52 -16.14
C ALA A 344 -4.14 -10.00 -16.92
N TYR A 345 -2.98 -10.61 -16.73
CA TYR A 345 -1.79 -10.38 -17.54
C TYR A 345 -1.63 -11.48 -18.57
N PHE A 346 -1.23 -11.12 -19.79
CA PHE A 346 -0.95 -12.05 -20.87
C PHE A 346 0.50 -11.90 -21.36
N ALA A 347 1.32 -12.93 -21.11
CA ALA A 347 2.77 -12.83 -21.31
C ALA A 347 3.21 -12.77 -22.77
N ASP A 348 2.45 -13.35 -23.69
CA ASP A 348 2.74 -13.32 -25.13
C ASP A 348 2.53 -11.94 -25.75
N GLU A 349 1.56 -11.18 -25.24
CA GLU A 349 1.27 -9.80 -25.65
C GLU A 349 1.94 -8.75 -24.74
N LYS A 350 2.37 -9.15 -23.53
CA LYS A 350 2.82 -8.26 -22.45
C LYS A 350 1.77 -7.22 -22.09
N ASP A 351 0.53 -7.68 -21.99
CA ASP A 351 -0.65 -6.84 -21.84
C ASP A 351 -1.39 -7.12 -20.53
N TRP A 352 -1.84 -6.06 -19.87
CA TRP A 352 -2.76 -6.14 -18.73
C TRP A 352 -4.16 -5.77 -19.16
N ARG A 353 -5.12 -6.60 -18.78
CA ARG A 353 -6.55 -6.34 -18.99
C ARG A 353 -7.25 -6.27 -17.65
N ILE A 354 -8.21 -5.36 -17.55
CA ILE A 354 -8.94 -5.09 -16.31
C ILE A 354 -10.45 -5.09 -16.53
N TRP A 355 -11.15 -5.77 -15.63
CA TRP A 355 -12.59 -5.68 -15.44
C TRP A 355 -12.88 -5.03 -14.09
N ILE A 356 -13.75 -4.03 -14.08
CA ILE A 356 -14.29 -3.43 -12.86
C ILE A 356 -15.78 -3.74 -12.84
N GLY A 357 -16.24 -4.32 -11.75
CA GLY A 357 -17.64 -4.66 -11.57
C GLY A 357 -18.53 -3.42 -11.48
N ASP A 358 -19.78 -3.59 -11.89
CA ASP A 358 -20.73 -2.51 -12.11
C ASP A 358 -20.84 -1.56 -10.90
N ASP A 359 -20.88 -2.11 -9.67
CA ASP A 359 -21.05 -1.36 -8.43
C ASP A 359 -19.83 -0.47 -8.09
N LEU A 360 -18.66 -0.80 -8.64
CA LEU A 360 -17.39 -0.11 -8.38
C LEU A 360 -17.04 0.91 -9.46
N THR A 361 -17.82 1.00 -10.54
CA THR A 361 -17.56 1.92 -11.65
C THR A 361 -17.41 3.35 -11.17
N SER A 362 -18.34 3.84 -10.34
CA SER A 362 -18.32 5.22 -9.83
C SER A 362 -17.10 5.48 -8.92
N THR A 363 -16.75 4.51 -8.07
CA THR A 363 -15.57 4.56 -7.20
C THR A 363 -14.30 4.65 -8.04
N PHE A 364 -14.18 3.79 -9.06
CA PHE A 364 -13.02 3.74 -9.94
C PHE A 364 -12.93 5.00 -10.84
N LEU A 365 -14.05 5.50 -11.32
CA LEU A 365 -14.13 6.73 -12.10
C LEU A 365 -13.86 7.99 -11.24
N GLY A 366 -14.14 7.92 -9.95
CA GLY A 366 -14.05 9.05 -9.01
C GLY A 366 -15.26 9.99 -9.04
N ARG A 367 -16.32 9.62 -9.77
CA ARG A 367 -17.62 10.31 -9.85
C ARG A 367 -18.70 9.33 -10.29
N PRO A 368 -20.01 9.64 -10.09
CA PRO A 368 -21.08 8.85 -10.67
C PRO A 368 -20.88 8.66 -12.19
N ALA A 369 -20.99 7.42 -12.65
CA ALA A 369 -20.89 7.09 -14.07
C ALA A 369 -22.21 7.35 -14.80
N ILE A 370 -22.13 7.88 -16.02
CA ILE A 370 -23.27 8.04 -16.93
C ILE A 370 -23.15 7.08 -18.13
N PRO A 371 -24.24 6.76 -18.86
CA PRO A 371 -24.20 5.75 -19.93
C PRO A 371 -23.11 5.99 -20.99
N THR A 372 -22.82 7.25 -21.34
CA THR A 372 -21.77 7.59 -22.31
C THR A 372 -20.35 7.32 -21.79
N ASP A 373 -20.15 7.24 -20.47
CA ASP A 373 -18.85 6.88 -19.90
C ASP A 373 -18.50 5.41 -20.17
N LEU A 374 -19.51 4.55 -20.38
CA LEU A 374 -19.39 3.10 -20.47
C LEU A 374 -19.38 2.57 -21.91
N GLY A 375 -19.57 3.42 -22.91
CA GLY A 375 -19.47 3.05 -24.32
C GLY A 375 -18.03 2.83 -24.77
N ASP A 376 -17.84 2.33 -26.00
CA ASP A 376 -16.56 1.84 -26.53
C ASP A 376 -15.41 2.87 -26.60
N ASP A 377 -15.69 4.17 -26.44
CA ASP A 377 -14.71 5.28 -26.33
C ASP A 377 -14.98 6.19 -25.12
N GLY A 378 -15.79 5.70 -24.19
CA GLY A 378 -16.26 6.44 -23.03
C GLY A 378 -15.14 6.79 -22.05
N ALA A 379 -15.42 7.73 -21.15
CA ALA A 379 -14.45 8.17 -20.14
C ALA A 379 -13.91 7.02 -19.28
N PHE A 380 -14.69 5.95 -19.08
CA PHE A 380 -14.28 4.81 -18.28
C PHE A 380 -13.14 4.01 -18.92
N HIS A 381 -13.13 3.85 -20.25
CA HIS A 381 -12.02 3.23 -20.96
C HIS A 381 -10.73 4.02 -20.77
N LYS A 382 -10.79 5.34 -20.97
CA LYS A 382 -9.64 6.25 -20.78
C LYS A 382 -9.08 6.21 -19.36
N VAL A 383 -9.95 6.11 -18.34
CA VAL A 383 -9.51 6.00 -16.94
C VAL A 383 -8.86 4.65 -16.65
N LYS A 384 -9.36 3.54 -17.22
CA LYS A 384 -8.69 2.23 -17.11
C LYS A 384 -7.32 2.25 -17.80
N ASP A 385 -7.22 2.82 -18.99
CA ASP A 385 -5.95 2.91 -19.73
C ASP A 385 -4.92 3.77 -18.98
N ALA A 386 -5.35 4.93 -18.48
CA ALA A 386 -4.49 5.81 -17.67
C ALA A 386 -4.04 5.10 -16.37
N PHE A 387 -4.93 4.33 -15.74
CA PHE A 387 -4.61 3.53 -14.56
C PHE A 387 -3.53 2.48 -14.87
N LEU A 388 -3.71 1.67 -15.92
CA LEU A 388 -2.75 0.63 -16.31
C LEU A 388 -1.40 1.24 -16.72
N THR A 389 -1.41 2.37 -17.44
CA THR A 389 -0.19 3.10 -17.82
C THR A 389 0.57 3.58 -16.58
N ALA A 390 -0.13 4.11 -15.57
CA ALA A 390 0.49 4.56 -14.33
C ALA A 390 1.11 3.39 -13.53
N VAL A 391 0.43 2.24 -13.51
CA VAL A 391 0.93 1.01 -12.90
C VAL A 391 2.22 0.53 -13.57
N GLN A 392 2.21 0.46 -14.91
CA GLN A 392 3.39 0.10 -15.71
C GLN A 392 4.57 1.03 -15.41
N THR A 393 4.32 2.34 -15.42
CA THR A 393 5.33 3.36 -15.10
C THR A 393 5.91 3.16 -13.70
N SER A 394 5.08 2.82 -12.72
CA SER A 394 5.52 2.53 -11.35
C SER A 394 6.36 1.24 -11.27
N GLY A 395 5.97 0.18 -11.99
CA GLY A 395 6.71 -1.07 -12.08
C GLY A 395 8.09 -0.87 -12.73
N ASP A 396 8.15 -0.11 -13.83
CA ASP A 396 9.38 0.27 -14.51
C ASP A 396 10.33 1.03 -13.59
N ALA A 397 9.82 2.03 -12.87
CA ALA A 397 10.60 2.83 -11.93
C ALA A 397 11.16 1.98 -10.79
N ALA A 398 10.34 1.09 -10.22
CA ALA A 398 10.77 0.18 -9.15
C ALA A 398 11.85 -0.80 -9.64
N PHE A 399 11.71 -1.34 -10.85
CA PHE A 399 12.68 -2.26 -11.42
C PHE A 399 14.00 -1.54 -11.75
N ALA A 400 13.94 -0.33 -12.30
CA ALA A 400 15.11 0.50 -12.54
C ALA A 400 15.85 0.82 -11.23
N ALA A 401 15.13 1.17 -10.17
CA ALA A 401 15.72 1.42 -8.85
C ALA A 401 16.38 0.15 -8.27
N GLN A 402 15.71 -1.02 -8.35
CA GLN A 402 16.28 -2.28 -7.90
C GLN A 402 17.55 -2.65 -8.68
N LYS A 403 17.55 -2.43 -10.00
CA LYS A 403 18.70 -2.67 -10.86
C LYS A 403 19.86 -1.73 -10.54
N ALA A 404 19.58 -0.45 -10.26
CA ALA A 404 20.60 0.54 -9.89
C ALA A 404 21.24 0.25 -8.52
N ALA A 405 20.46 -0.31 -7.57
CA ALA A 405 20.94 -0.67 -6.24
C ALA A 405 21.62 -2.05 -6.18
N ALA A 406 21.42 -2.90 -7.20
CA ALA A 406 21.96 -4.24 -7.22
C ALA A 406 23.47 -4.26 -7.55
N PRO A 407 24.27 -5.13 -6.90
CA PRO A 407 25.62 -5.43 -7.36
C PRO A 407 25.62 -5.90 -8.83
N ALA A 408 26.69 -5.59 -9.57
CA ALA A 408 26.77 -5.87 -11.01
C ALA A 408 26.57 -7.36 -11.36
N ASP A 409 26.98 -8.27 -10.47
CA ASP A 409 26.83 -9.72 -10.57
C ASP A 409 25.44 -10.24 -10.16
N LYS A 410 24.57 -9.35 -9.63
CA LYS A 410 23.25 -9.69 -9.07
C LYS A 410 22.11 -8.83 -9.63
N SER A 411 22.22 -8.44 -10.90
CA SER A 411 21.14 -7.72 -11.58
C SER A 411 19.82 -8.53 -11.50
N PRO A 412 18.69 -7.89 -11.18
CA PRO A 412 17.41 -8.60 -11.10
C PRO A 412 17.02 -9.21 -12.45
N PRO A 413 16.44 -10.43 -12.48
CA PRO A 413 16.03 -11.08 -13.72
C PRO A 413 14.83 -10.37 -14.34
N PRO A 414 14.56 -10.51 -15.66
CA PRO A 414 13.39 -9.89 -16.30
C PRO A 414 12.05 -10.23 -15.64
N ALA A 415 11.88 -11.45 -15.12
CA ALA A 415 10.67 -11.85 -14.41
C ALA A 415 10.40 -11.03 -13.12
N GLN A 416 11.45 -10.44 -12.53
CA GLN A 416 11.33 -9.55 -11.39
C GLN A 416 10.61 -8.24 -11.75
N HIS A 417 10.72 -7.78 -12.99
CA HIS A 417 9.99 -6.61 -13.47
C HIS A 417 8.47 -6.83 -13.44
N LEU A 418 8.00 -7.96 -13.99
CA LEU A 418 6.58 -8.33 -13.95
C LEU A 418 6.07 -8.47 -12.51
N LYS A 419 6.90 -8.96 -11.58
CA LYS A 419 6.55 -9.02 -10.15
C LYS A 419 6.31 -7.63 -9.56
N LEU A 420 7.21 -6.70 -9.81
CA LEU A 420 7.10 -5.31 -9.32
C LEU A 420 5.91 -4.58 -9.94
N GLU A 421 5.63 -4.83 -11.22
CA GLU A 421 4.45 -4.33 -11.90
C GLU A 421 3.16 -4.92 -11.30
N THR A 422 3.16 -6.23 -11.01
CA THR A 422 2.05 -6.90 -10.31
C THR A 422 1.82 -6.29 -8.92
N ASP A 423 2.89 -6.08 -8.13
CA ASP A 423 2.82 -5.38 -6.84
C ASP A 423 2.17 -4.00 -6.99
N ALA A 424 2.67 -3.19 -7.93
CA ALA A 424 2.15 -1.85 -8.21
C ALA A 424 0.67 -1.87 -8.63
N LEU A 425 0.27 -2.85 -9.45
CA LEU A 425 -1.11 -3.03 -9.89
C LEU A 425 -2.03 -3.31 -8.70
N LEU A 426 -1.66 -4.26 -7.85
CA LEU A 426 -2.48 -4.64 -6.69
C LEU A 426 -2.59 -3.50 -5.69
N ASP A 427 -1.49 -2.81 -5.40
CA ASP A 427 -1.50 -1.64 -4.50
C ASP A 427 -2.35 -0.50 -5.06
N ALA A 428 -2.26 -0.23 -6.36
CA ALA A 428 -3.06 0.79 -7.02
C ALA A 428 -4.55 0.43 -7.04
N LEU A 429 -4.92 -0.84 -7.25
CA LEU A 429 -6.31 -1.29 -7.17
C LEU A 429 -6.88 -1.17 -5.77
N ILE A 430 -6.12 -1.61 -4.76
CA ILE A 430 -6.50 -1.43 -3.35
C ILE A 430 -6.73 0.05 -3.08
N PHE A 431 -5.78 0.92 -3.44
CA PHE A 431 -5.92 2.36 -3.25
C PHE A 431 -7.19 2.92 -3.89
N LYS A 432 -7.47 2.50 -5.13
CA LYS A 432 -8.57 3.02 -5.95
C LYS A 432 -9.94 2.52 -5.50
N LEU A 433 -10.03 1.28 -5.01
CA LEU A 433 -11.28 0.59 -4.68
C LEU A 433 -11.59 0.53 -3.19
N GLU A 434 -10.65 0.90 -2.33
CA GLU A 434 -10.89 0.99 -0.89
C GLU A 434 -11.99 2.02 -0.59
N PRO A 435 -12.98 1.67 0.25
CA PRO A 435 -13.98 2.62 0.72
C PRO A 435 -13.31 3.83 1.39
N LYS A 436 -13.75 5.04 1.01
CA LYS A 436 -13.20 6.31 1.51
C LYS A 436 -13.89 6.78 2.78
#